data_AF-A0A6G6K4T4-F1
#
_entry.id   AF-A0A6G6K4T4-F1
#
_cell.length_a   1.000
_cell.length_b   1.000
_cell.length_c   1.000
_cell.angle_alpha   90.00
_cell.angle_beta   90.00
_cell.angle_gamma   90.00
#
_symmetry.space_group_name_H-M   'P 1'
#
loop_
_entity.id
_entity.type
_entity.pdbx_description
1 polymer ?
#
loop_
_entity_poly.entity_id
_entity_poly.type
_entity_poly.pdbx_seq_one_letter_code
_entity_poly.pdbx_strand_id
1 'polypeptide(L)'
;MRDYFFEGQLRLDWGFGNPNTTGALIAVLMIGAWLLAFWGRWGFWLSLLINVGLGACLVQTYSRGALVALIVGLVPLICVARRPWRRSQLIGIVVALMLLGGYAWQQRATQRYAKGIVTEDGSVSNRWLIYRMAPRMMWDAPEGWGWGRSGDAFRQWYQPTGRLEHYTHLISTHGTWLVEWGWPLRVSYVAAWALALTLCWPGKRNRWLAVGLGVTLSFAVSCTFTHVGREKWLWAGPAAALLLAVGARLWTRDFSWRRTIAATLGASAAVVALLVIWAQVVQPAHRIHLRRGVVEVGTAAPGATRAIGLLQPDHRVVGQFYGQRIRETLSTAEGTTLSFHVQWTADAVLNSGLDTVVVAGDAARGIANPLGSALSSARAVLLINPSEPSPQFAELVPKLPRVHQVHGQMWGGTSRYLWEALLASHERATTAQLPMSSLFVPKWTSCLVIPEIPGKS
;
A
#
# COMPACT_ATOMS: atom_id res chain seq x y z
N MET A 1 -23.04 7.95 7.78
CA MET A 1 -22.52 7.46 6.48
C MET A 1 -22.04 8.68 5.69
N ARG A 2 -20.97 8.56 4.91
CA ARG A 2 -20.55 9.65 4.01
C ARG A 2 -21.18 9.41 2.64
N ASP A 3 -21.95 10.37 2.16
CA ASP A 3 -22.56 10.29 0.83
C ASP A 3 -21.52 10.62 -0.24
N TYR A 4 -21.48 9.81 -1.30
CA TYR A 4 -20.57 10.01 -2.42
C TYR A 4 -21.35 10.47 -3.63
N PHE A 5 -21.01 11.66 -4.13
CA PHE A 5 -21.65 12.22 -5.33
C PHE A 5 -20.74 12.08 -6.56
N PHE A 6 -21.33 11.97 -7.74
CA PHE A 6 -20.66 12.13 -9.03
C PHE A 6 -21.53 12.99 -9.95
N GLU A 7 -21.01 14.12 -10.41
CA GLU A 7 -21.76 15.10 -11.21
C GLU A 7 -23.14 15.45 -10.59
N GLY A 8 -23.18 15.58 -9.25
CA GLY A 8 -24.39 15.89 -8.48
C GLY A 8 -25.30 14.69 -8.18
N GLN A 9 -25.01 13.49 -8.69
CA GLN A 9 -25.81 12.29 -8.42
C GLN A 9 -25.21 11.44 -7.29
N LEU A 10 -26.07 10.97 -6.38
CA LEU A 10 -25.67 10.04 -5.33
C LEU A 10 -25.26 8.70 -5.93
N ARG A 11 -24.04 8.26 -5.62
CA ARG A 11 -23.54 6.94 -6.03
C ARG A 11 -24.13 5.89 -5.10
N LEU A 12 -24.63 4.81 -5.68
CA LEU A 12 -25.18 3.70 -4.90
C LEU A 12 -24.10 3.08 -4.00
N ASP A 13 -24.39 3.06 -2.70
CA ASP A 13 -23.60 2.38 -1.68
C ASP A 13 -24.55 1.63 -0.75
N TRP A 14 -24.44 0.30 -0.68
CA TRP A 14 -25.28 -0.56 0.15
C TRP A 14 -24.80 -0.57 1.63
N GLY A 15 -24.36 0.58 2.13
CA GLY A 15 -23.89 0.75 3.50
C GLY A 15 -22.42 0.37 3.74
N PHE A 16 -21.61 0.17 2.69
CA PHE A 16 -20.20 -0.19 2.83
C PHE A 16 -19.26 1.03 3.01
N GLY A 17 -19.81 2.25 2.94
CA GLY A 17 -19.02 3.49 3.01
C GLY A 17 -18.14 3.72 1.77
N ASN A 18 -18.34 2.96 0.70
CA ASN A 18 -17.58 3.05 -0.54
C ASN A 18 -18.35 2.39 -1.72
N PRO A 19 -18.81 3.18 -2.72
CA PRO A 19 -19.50 2.65 -3.89
C PRO A 19 -18.69 1.63 -4.71
N ASN A 20 -17.36 1.68 -4.67
CA ASN A 20 -16.53 0.70 -5.39
C ASN A 20 -16.60 -0.68 -4.74
N THR A 21 -16.73 -0.71 -3.42
CA THR A 21 -16.92 -1.94 -2.63
C THR A 21 -18.28 -2.56 -2.92
N THR A 22 -19.34 -1.74 -2.94
CA THR A 22 -20.68 -2.14 -3.37
C THR A 22 -20.66 -2.69 -4.81
N GLY A 23 -20.00 -2.01 -5.74
CA GLY A 23 -19.87 -2.47 -7.13
C GLY A 23 -19.18 -3.82 -7.25
N ALA A 24 -18.12 -4.07 -6.47
CA ALA A 24 -17.43 -5.35 -6.47
C ALA A 24 -18.31 -6.51 -5.98
N LEU A 25 -19.11 -6.28 -4.92
CA LEU A 25 -20.10 -7.24 -4.47
C LEU A 25 -21.11 -7.56 -5.57
N ILE A 26 -21.67 -6.52 -6.20
CA ILE A 26 -22.64 -6.66 -7.29
C ILE A 26 -22.02 -7.49 -8.43
N ALA A 27 -20.78 -7.21 -8.84
CA ALA A 27 -20.09 -7.97 -9.88
C ALA A 27 -19.96 -9.46 -9.50
N VAL A 28 -19.60 -9.78 -8.26
CA VAL A 28 -19.53 -11.16 -7.77
C VAL A 28 -20.90 -11.84 -7.80
N LEU A 29 -21.95 -11.15 -7.34
CA LEU A 29 -23.32 -11.67 -7.33
C LEU A 29 -23.86 -11.91 -8.74
N MET A 30 -23.57 -11.00 -9.69
CA MET A 30 -23.93 -11.14 -11.10
C MET A 30 -23.34 -12.41 -11.72
N ILE A 31 -22.06 -12.70 -11.46
CA ILE A 31 -21.44 -13.96 -11.90
C ILE A 31 -22.09 -15.14 -11.19
N GLY A 32 -22.24 -15.08 -9.87
CA GLY A 32 -22.84 -16.15 -9.06
C GLY A 32 -24.25 -16.54 -9.51
N ALA A 33 -25.06 -15.56 -9.93
CA ALA A 33 -26.43 -15.78 -10.41
C ALA A 33 -26.51 -16.71 -11.63
N TRP A 34 -25.44 -16.85 -12.41
CA TRP A 34 -25.37 -17.80 -13.53
C TRP A 34 -25.32 -19.27 -13.09
N LEU A 35 -25.13 -19.56 -11.79
CA LEU A 35 -25.32 -20.92 -11.27
C LEU A 35 -26.75 -21.42 -11.53
N LEU A 36 -27.74 -20.53 -11.48
CA LEU A 36 -29.14 -20.87 -11.77
C LEU A 36 -29.34 -21.34 -13.20
N ALA A 37 -28.51 -20.92 -14.16
CA ALA A 37 -28.60 -21.38 -15.56
C ALA A 37 -28.31 -22.89 -15.72
N PHE A 38 -27.73 -23.53 -14.71
CA PHE A 38 -27.59 -24.99 -14.66
C PHE A 38 -28.82 -25.69 -14.07
N TRP A 39 -29.78 -24.95 -13.52
CA TRP A 39 -31.00 -25.46 -12.88
C TRP A 39 -32.21 -25.37 -13.83
N GLY A 40 -32.32 -26.35 -14.73
CA GLY A 40 -33.48 -26.53 -15.60
C GLY A 40 -33.65 -25.48 -16.71
N ARG A 41 -34.82 -25.51 -17.38
CA ARG A 41 -35.10 -24.69 -18.59
C ARG A 41 -35.27 -23.19 -18.32
N TRP A 42 -35.71 -22.83 -17.12
CA TRP A 42 -35.98 -21.44 -16.73
C TRP A 42 -34.77 -20.74 -16.09
N GLY A 43 -33.79 -21.52 -15.63
CA GLY A 43 -32.62 -21.02 -14.92
C GLY A 43 -31.89 -19.91 -15.66
N PHE A 44 -31.70 -20.05 -16.97
CA PHE A 44 -31.06 -19.03 -17.81
C PHE A 44 -31.78 -17.68 -17.75
N TRP A 45 -33.11 -17.69 -17.88
CA TRP A 45 -33.92 -16.47 -17.91
C TRP A 45 -33.95 -15.79 -16.54
N LEU A 46 -33.99 -16.58 -15.46
CA LEU A 46 -33.90 -16.06 -14.11
C LEU A 46 -32.53 -15.43 -13.84
N SER A 47 -31.43 -16.09 -14.24
CA SER A 47 -30.07 -15.51 -14.17
C SER A 47 -29.99 -14.18 -14.93
N LEU A 48 -30.56 -14.12 -16.13
CA LEU A 48 -30.54 -12.94 -16.97
C LEU A 48 -31.32 -11.78 -16.33
N LEU A 49 -32.52 -12.04 -15.80
CA LEU A 49 -33.33 -11.04 -15.11
C LEU A 49 -32.61 -10.47 -13.88
N ILE A 50 -32.02 -11.34 -13.05
CA ILE A 50 -31.22 -10.93 -11.88
C ILE A 50 -30.02 -10.08 -12.34
N ASN A 51 -29.34 -10.48 -13.42
CA ASN A 51 -28.22 -9.72 -13.97
C ASN A 51 -28.64 -8.34 -14.51
N VAL A 52 -29.84 -8.18 -15.08
CA VAL A 52 -30.35 -6.87 -15.49
C VAL A 52 -30.60 -5.98 -14.28
N GLY A 53 -31.27 -6.50 -13.24
CA GLY A 53 -31.49 -5.74 -12.00
C GLY A 53 -30.19 -5.32 -11.32
N LEU A 54 -29.29 -6.27 -11.10
CA LEU A 54 -27.96 -6.02 -10.54
C LEU A 54 -27.09 -5.13 -11.44
N GLY A 55 -27.21 -5.27 -12.77
CA GLY A 55 -26.51 -4.43 -13.74
C GLY A 55 -26.94 -2.97 -13.66
N ALA A 56 -28.24 -2.70 -13.46
CA ALA A 56 -28.73 -1.36 -13.21
C ALA A 56 -28.15 -0.78 -11.90
N CYS A 57 -28.11 -1.57 -10.83
CA CYS A 57 -27.44 -1.18 -9.59
C CYS A 57 -25.94 -0.90 -9.80
N LEU A 58 -25.24 -1.74 -10.57
CA LEU A 58 -23.82 -1.57 -10.89
C LEU A 58 -23.56 -0.24 -11.60
N VAL A 59 -24.40 0.12 -12.57
CA VAL A 59 -24.35 1.41 -13.27
C VAL A 59 -24.43 2.57 -12.28
N GLN A 60 -25.35 2.51 -11.31
CA GLN A 60 -25.51 3.54 -10.27
C GLN A 60 -24.31 3.64 -9.30
N THR A 61 -23.45 2.62 -9.20
CA THR A 61 -22.22 2.72 -8.41
C THR A 61 -21.14 3.56 -9.10
N TYR A 62 -21.22 3.74 -10.42
CA TYR A 62 -20.20 4.37 -11.25
C TYR A 62 -18.79 3.75 -11.10
N SER A 63 -18.70 2.46 -10.75
CA SER A 63 -17.43 1.77 -10.47
C SER A 63 -16.84 1.11 -11.73
N ARG A 64 -15.87 1.78 -12.35
CA ARG A 64 -15.08 1.24 -13.49
C ARG A 64 -14.42 -0.10 -13.16
N GLY A 65 -13.80 -0.20 -11.99
CA GLY A 65 -13.09 -1.41 -11.56
C GLY A 65 -14.02 -2.62 -11.43
N ALA A 66 -15.25 -2.40 -10.94
CA ALA A 66 -16.25 -3.46 -10.83
C ALA A 66 -16.78 -3.91 -12.20
N LEU A 67 -16.92 -3.00 -13.16
CA LEU A 67 -17.27 -3.37 -14.55
C LEU A 67 -16.17 -4.24 -15.19
N VAL A 68 -14.90 -3.86 -15.02
CA VAL A 68 -13.76 -4.67 -15.49
C VAL A 68 -13.76 -6.04 -14.81
N ALA A 69 -13.97 -6.08 -13.49
CA ALA A 69 -14.07 -7.34 -12.73
C ALA A 69 -15.21 -8.24 -13.23
N LEU A 70 -16.38 -7.68 -13.52
CA LEU A 70 -17.51 -8.40 -14.12
C LEU A 70 -17.13 -9.00 -15.47
N ILE A 71 -16.53 -8.19 -16.37
CA ILE A 71 -16.13 -8.66 -17.71
C ILE A 71 -15.13 -9.82 -17.59
N VAL A 72 -14.09 -9.69 -16.77
CA VAL A 72 -13.10 -10.75 -16.55
C VAL A 72 -13.76 -11.99 -15.93
N GLY A 73 -14.67 -11.80 -14.97
CA GLY A 73 -15.44 -12.89 -14.36
C GLY A 73 -16.37 -13.62 -15.32
N LEU A 74 -16.87 -12.97 -16.38
CA LEU A 74 -17.72 -13.60 -17.41
C LEU A 74 -16.91 -14.45 -18.40
N VAL A 75 -15.61 -14.20 -18.58
CA VAL A 75 -14.77 -14.91 -19.57
C VAL A 75 -14.82 -16.44 -19.39
N PRO A 76 -14.62 -17.02 -18.19
CA PRO A 76 -14.73 -18.47 -18.00
C PRO A 76 -16.09 -19.03 -18.42
N LEU A 77 -17.18 -18.31 -18.16
CA LEU A 77 -18.54 -18.75 -18.50
C LEU A 77 -18.72 -18.80 -20.01
N ILE A 78 -18.27 -17.77 -20.73
CA ILE A 78 -18.35 -17.67 -22.19
C ILE A 78 -17.50 -18.78 -22.85
N CYS A 79 -16.31 -19.04 -22.32
CA CYS A 79 -15.39 -20.07 -22.84
C CYS A 79 -15.93 -21.49 -22.67
N VAL A 80 -16.71 -21.76 -21.61
CA VAL A 80 -17.22 -23.12 -21.28
C VAL A 80 -18.68 -23.33 -21.68
N ALA A 81 -19.40 -22.26 -22.03
CA ALA A 81 -20.77 -22.30 -22.47
C ALA A 81 -20.98 -23.33 -23.59
N ARG A 82 -22.04 -24.14 -23.47
CA ARG A 82 -22.38 -25.14 -24.50
C ARG A 82 -22.75 -24.42 -25.80
N ARG A 83 -22.05 -24.76 -26.88
CA ARG A 83 -22.34 -24.29 -28.23
C ARG A 83 -23.03 -25.39 -29.04
N PRO A 84 -23.91 -25.04 -30.00
CA PRO A 84 -24.34 -23.69 -30.35
C PRO A 84 -25.30 -23.07 -29.32
N TRP A 85 -25.32 -21.73 -29.23
CA TRP A 85 -26.27 -21.01 -28.36
C TRP A 85 -27.65 -20.99 -29.01
N ARG A 86 -28.72 -21.12 -28.21
CA ARG A 86 -30.08 -21.03 -28.73
C ARG A 86 -30.36 -19.59 -29.15
N ARG A 87 -31.00 -19.38 -30.30
CA ARG A 87 -31.33 -18.02 -30.81
C ARG A 87 -32.08 -17.17 -29.78
N SER A 88 -33.02 -17.77 -29.05
CA SER A 88 -33.77 -17.08 -27.99
C SER A 88 -32.86 -16.57 -26.86
N GLN A 89 -31.85 -17.36 -26.45
CA GLN A 89 -30.88 -16.95 -25.43
C GLN A 89 -30.03 -15.78 -25.92
N LEU A 90 -29.58 -15.83 -27.18
CA LEU A 90 -28.80 -14.76 -27.78
C LEU A 90 -29.61 -13.46 -27.86
N ILE A 91 -30.87 -13.53 -28.32
CA ILE A 91 -31.79 -12.38 -28.35
C ILE A 91 -31.98 -11.83 -26.94
N GLY A 92 -32.20 -12.69 -25.94
CA GLY A 92 -32.34 -12.27 -24.54
C GLY A 92 -31.12 -11.50 -24.03
N ILE A 93 -29.91 -12.00 -24.28
CA ILE A 93 -28.66 -11.32 -23.91
C ILE A 93 -28.56 -9.96 -24.59
N VAL A 94 -28.84 -9.89 -25.89
CA VAL A 94 -28.75 -8.67 -26.69
C VAL A 94 -29.77 -7.62 -26.19
N VAL A 95 -31.01 -8.01 -25.92
CA VAL A 95 -32.03 -7.13 -25.32
C VAL A 95 -31.58 -6.64 -23.94
N ALA A 96 -31.08 -7.53 -23.08
CA ALA A 96 -30.58 -7.16 -21.75
C ALA A 96 -29.44 -6.14 -21.81
N LEU A 97 -28.48 -6.33 -22.74
CA LEU A 97 -27.38 -5.39 -22.97
C LEU A 97 -27.87 -4.04 -23.50
N MET A 98 -28.85 -4.03 -24.42
CA MET A 98 -29.45 -2.78 -24.91
C MET A 98 -30.16 -2.02 -23.79
N LEU A 99 -30.93 -2.71 -22.93
CA LEU A 99 -31.61 -2.08 -21.79
C LEU A 99 -30.61 -1.49 -20.80
N LEU A 100 -29.55 -2.23 -20.46
CA LEU A 100 -28.49 -1.73 -19.58
C LEU A 100 -27.70 -0.58 -20.20
N GLY A 101 -27.43 -0.64 -21.51
CA GLY A 101 -26.76 0.43 -22.25
C GLY A 101 -27.60 1.71 -22.30
N GLY A 102 -28.90 1.59 -22.59
CA GLY A 102 -29.84 2.71 -22.57
C GLY A 102 -29.98 3.32 -21.17
N TYR A 103 -30.04 2.48 -20.13
CA TYR A 103 -30.06 2.94 -18.74
C TYR A 103 -28.76 3.66 -18.35
N ALA A 104 -27.59 3.10 -18.70
CA ALA A 104 -26.30 3.73 -18.44
C ALA A 104 -26.15 5.08 -19.17
N TRP A 105 -26.72 5.19 -20.38
CA TRP A 105 -26.78 6.45 -21.12
C TRP A 105 -27.66 7.48 -20.41
N GLN A 106 -28.86 7.08 -19.96
CA GLN A 106 -29.77 7.96 -19.22
C GLN A 106 -29.14 8.50 -17.93
N GLN A 107 -28.41 7.65 -17.21
CA GLN A 107 -27.68 8.04 -15.99
C GLN A 107 -26.41 8.86 -16.28
N ARG A 108 -26.03 9.08 -17.55
CA ARG A 108 -24.76 9.72 -17.94
C ARG A 108 -23.50 8.99 -17.44
N ALA A 109 -23.63 7.72 -17.03
CA ALA A 109 -22.50 6.88 -16.63
C ALA A 109 -21.52 6.68 -17.79
N THR A 110 -22.00 6.72 -19.03
CA THR A 110 -21.18 6.67 -20.25
C THR A 110 -20.14 7.79 -20.31
N GLN A 111 -20.45 9.01 -19.84
CA GLN A 111 -19.49 10.11 -19.82
C GLN A 111 -18.33 9.82 -18.87
N ARG A 112 -18.60 9.22 -17.70
CA ARG A 112 -17.56 8.82 -16.76
C ARG A 112 -16.68 7.69 -17.30
N TYR A 113 -17.30 6.72 -17.99
CA TYR A 113 -16.57 5.61 -18.58
C TYR A 113 -15.72 6.05 -19.78
N ALA A 114 -16.22 6.98 -20.59
CA ALA A 114 -15.52 7.53 -21.75
C ALA A 114 -14.40 8.52 -21.38
N LYS A 115 -14.64 9.46 -20.44
CA LYS A 115 -13.64 10.45 -20.00
C LYS A 115 -12.36 9.78 -19.46
N GLY A 116 -12.47 8.59 -18.87
CA GLY A 116 -11.31 7.83 -18.38
C GLY A 116 -10.37 7.29 -19.47
N ILE A 117 -10.82 7.24 -20.73
CA ILE A 117 -10.03 6.77 -21.87
C ILE A 117 -9.34 7.95 -22.57
N VAL A 118 -9.97 9.13 -22.56
CA VAL A 118 -9.55 10.29 -23.37
C VAL A 118 -8.82 11.36 -22.55
N THR A 119 -9.08 11.46 -21.25
CA THR A 119 -8.46 12.46 -20.36
C THR A 119 -7.81 11.80 -19.16
N GLU A 120 -6.54 12.14 -18.87
CA GLU A 120 -5.85 11.74 -17.64
C GLU A 120 -6.56 12.34 -16.42
N ASP A 121 -7.51 11.58 -15.88
CA ASP A 121 -8.16 11.84 -14.60
C ASP A 121 -7.08 11.77 -13.50
N GLY A 122 -6.97 12.79 -12.65
CA GLY A 122 -5.98 12.85 -11.57
C GLY A 122 -6.05 11.63 -10.63
N SER A 123 -7.23 10.99 -10.51
CA SER A 123 -7.36 9.73 -9.78
C SER A 123 -6.70 8.53 -10.47
N VAL A 124 -6.62 8.51 -11.80
CA VAL A 124 -5.99 7.43 -12.58
C VAL A 124 -4.49 7.58 -12.56
N SER A 125 -3.95 8.79 -12.77
CA SER A 125 -2.51 9.06 -12.71
C SER A 125 -1.93 8.72 -11.33
N ASN A 126 -2.65 9.05 -10.25
CA ASN A 126 -2.24 8.68 -8.89
C ASN A 126 -2.25 7.16 -8.65
N ARG A 127 -3.23 6.42 -9.22
CA ARG A 127 -3.25 4.95 -9.16
C ARG A 127 -2.10 4.32 -9.91
N TRP A 128 -1.82 4.83 -11.12
CA TRP A 128 -0.72 4.32 -11.93
C TRP A 128 0.63 4.52 -11.26
N LEU A 129 0.85 5.68 -10.63
CA LEU A 129 2.03 5.91 -9.81
C LEU A 129 2.15 4.88 -8.69
N ILE A 130 1.07 4.60 -7.96
CA ILE A 130 1.07 3.59 -6.89
C ILE A 130 1.36 2.18 -7.45
N TYR A 131 0.71 1.76 -8.53
CA TYR A 131 0.97 0.45 -9.14
C TYR A 131 2.39 0.30 -9.64
N ARG A 132 2.95 1.37 -10.24
CA ARG A 132 4.33 1.37 -10.71
C ARG A 132 5.31 1.19 -9.55
N MET A 133 5.05 1.82 -8.40
CA MET A 133 5.96 1.77 -7.26
C MET A 133 5.77 0.54 -6.37
N ALA A 134 4.59 -0.09 -6.35
CA ALA A 134 4.31 -1.20 -5.43
C ALA A 134 5.29 -2.39 -5.53
N PRO A 135 5.67 -2.90 -6.73
CA PRO A 135 6.69 -3.95 -6.82
C PRO A 135 8.05 -3.50 -6.27
N ARG A 136 8.41 -2.23 -6.52
CA ARG A 136 9.65 -1.65 -5.98
C ARG A 136 9.62 -1.57 -4.46
N MET A 137 8.49 -1.15 -3.88
CA MET A 137 8.29 -1.16 -2.43
C MET A 137 8.46 -2.55 -1.83
N MET A 138 7.97 -3.60 -2.51
CA MET A 138 8.17 -4.99 -2.06
C MET A 138 9.65 -5.38 -2.08
N TRP A 139 10.36 -5.01 -3.14
CA TRP A 139 11.79 -5.30 -3.28
C TRP A 139 12.64 -4.60 -2.22
N ASP A 140 12.38 -3.32 -1.99
CA ASP A 140 13.13 -2.49 -1.05
C ASP A 140 12.89 -2.90 0.41
N ALA A 141 11.77 -3.57 0.71
CA ALA A 141 11.47 -4.13 2.03
C ALA A 141 11.21 -5.64 1.97
N PRO A 142 12.26 -6.50 1.98
CA PRO A 142 12.11 -7.95 1.93
C PRO A 142 11.27 -8.54 3.08
N GLU A 143 11.34 -7.90 4.25
CA GLU A 143 10.58 -8.24 5.47
C GLU A 143 9.14 -7.66 5.48
N GLY A 144 8.82 -6.77 4.53
CA GLY A 144 7.56 -6.05 4.46
C GLY A 144 7.58 -4.72 5.21
N TRP A 145 6.76 -3.76 4.77
CA TRP A 145 6.70 -2.41 5.39
C TRP A 145 5.99 -2.38 6.75
N GLY A 146 5.37 -3.48 7.15
CA GLY A 146 4.59 -3.61 8.38
C GLY A 146 3.10 -3.35 8.15
N TRP A 147 2.27 -3.99 8.96
CA TRP A 147 0.80 -3.92 8.85
C TRP A 147 0.28 -2.50 9.00
N GLY A 148 -0.57 -2.06 8.07
CA GLY A 148 -1.16 -0.72 8.04
C GLY A 148 -0.21 0.41 7.69
N ARG A 149 1.04 0.13 7.28
CA ARG A 149 2.07 1.14 7.01
C ARG A 149 2.37 1.38 5.54
N SER A 150 1.69 0.67 4.63
CA SER A 150 1.95 0.79 3.19
C SER A 150 1.71 2.19 2.62
N GLY A 151 0.68 2.89 3.09
CA GLY A 151 0.40 4.26 2.69
C GLY A 151 1.48 5.25 3.15
N ASP A 152 1.93 5.10 4.40
CA ASP A 152 3.02 5.90 4.96
C ASP A 152 4.34 5.65 4.23
N ALA A 153 4.69 4.38 3.99
CA ALA A 153 5.88 4.00 3.25
C ALA A 153 5.90 4.63 1.85
N PHE A 154 4.77 4.54 1.13
CA PHE A 154 4.62 5.16 -0.18
C PHE A 154 4.84 6.67 -0.10
N ARG A 155 4.16 7.35 0.83
CA ARG A 155 4.25 8.81 1.00
C ARG A 155 5.66 9.30 1.31
N GLN A 156 6.37 8.62 2.20
CA GLN A 156 7.72 9.05 2.60
C GLN A 156 8.73 8.83 1.48
N TRP A 157 8.69 7.65 0.83
CA TRP A 157 9.83 7.15 0.07
C TRP A 157 9.58 7.05 -1.44
N TYR A 158 8.33 6.99 -1.89
CA TYR A 158 7.99 6.68 -3.29
C TYR A 158 7.12 7.73 -3.98
N GLN A 159 6.31 8.48 -3.24
CA GLN A 159 5.57 9.62 -3.78
C GLN A 159 6.55 10.70 -4.27
N PRO A 160 6.34 11.33 -5.43
CA PRO A 160 7.15 12.45 -5.88
C PRO A 160 7.24 13.55 -4.82
N THR A 161 8.41 14.17 -4.68
CA THR A 161 8.60 15.29 -3.75
C THR A 161 7.69 16.46 -4.16
N GLY A 162 7.15 17.19 -3.17
CA GLY A 162 6.20 18.29 -3.38
C GLY A 162 4.73 17.87 -3.49
N ARG A 163 4.44 16.57 -3.59
CA ARG A 163 3.08 16.04 -3.51
C ARG A 163 2.69 15.74 -2.06
N LEU A 164 1.56 16.31 -1.63
CA LEU A 164 1.12 16.31 -0.22
C LEU A 164 -0.13 15.47 0.03
N GLU A 165 -0.55 14.61 -0.91
CA GLU A 165 -1.72 13.76 -0.70
C GLU A 165 -1.44 12.72 0.40
N HIS A 166 -2.41 12.54 1.29
CA HIS A 166 -2.34 11.56 2.38
C HIS A 166 -3.00 10.24 1.96
N TYR A 167 -2.27 9.14 2.15
CA TYR A 167 -2.74 7.79 1.87
C TYR A 167 -2.61 6.95 3.14
N THR A 168 -3.74 6.44 3.65
CA THR A 168 -3.72 5.47 4.76
C THR A 168 -3.27 4.08 4.26
N HIS A 169 -3.68 3.72 3.05
CA HIS A 169 -3.37 2.44 2.41
C HIS A 169 -3.16 2.63 0.90
N LEU A 170 -2.59 1.63 0.23
CA LEU A 170 -2.47 1.64 -1.24
C LEU A 170 -3.82 1.29 -1.87
N ILE A 171 -4.19 1.90 -2.98
CA ILE A 171 -5.56 1.84 -3.56
C ILE A 171 -6.10 0.41 -3.83
N SER A 172 -5.25 -0.62 -3.83
CA SER A 172 -5.61 -2.03 -4.02
C SER A 172 -5.39 -2.88 -2.76
N THR A 173 -6.26 -3.86 -2.52
CA THR A 173 -6.02 -4.90 -1.50
C THR A 173 -4.74 -5.68 -1.80
N HIS A 174 -4.54 -6.12 -3.04
CA HIS A 174 -3.36 -6.90 -3.42
C HIS A 174 -2.07 -6.13 -3.17
N GLY A 175 -1.99 -4.89 -3.64
CA GLY A 175 -0.81 -4.04 -3.44
C GLY A 175 -0.56 -3.75 -1.98
N THR A 176 -1.61 -3.42 -1.21
CA THR A 176 -1.51 -3.18 0.24
C THR A 176 -0.88 -4.38 0.95
N TRP A 177 -1.48 -5.57 0.84
CA TRP A 177 -1.00 -6.74 1.57
C TRP A 177 0.38 -7.22 1.10
N LEU A 178 0.62 -7.22 -0.21
CA LEU A 178 1.93 -7.61 -0.73
C LEU A 178 3.04 -6.65 -0.28
N VAL A 179 2.78 -5.34 -0.17
CA VAL A 179 3.76 -4.37 0.33
C VAL A 179 3.99 -4.49 1.84
N GLU A 180 2.93 -4.73 2.61
CA GLU A 180 3.03 -4.80 4.08
C GLU A 180 3.69 -6.09 4.58
N TRP A 181 3.51 -7.19 3.86
CA TRP A 181 4.06 -8.49 4.23
C TRP A 181 5.46 -8.74 3.66
N GLY A 182 6.25 -9.59 4.31
CA GLY A 182 7.53 -10.08 3.79
C GLY A 182 7.39 -11.18 2.74
N TRP A 183 8.49 -11.52 2.07
CA TRP A 183 8.50 -12.48 0.95
C TRP A 183 7.83 -13.83 1.20
N PRO A 184 8.02 -14.52 2.35
CA PRO A 184 7.33 -15.79 2.59
C PRO A 184 5.81 -15.67 2.50
N LEU A 185 5.24 -14.62 3.10
CA LEU A 185 3.81 -14.34 3.04
C LEU A 185 3.36 -13.86 1.65
N ARG A 186 4.18 -13.09 0.92
CA ARG A 186 3.88 -12.70 -0.48
C ARG A 186 3.75 -13.91 -1.39
N VAL A 187 4.72 -14.83 -1.31
CA VAL A 187 4.72 -16.07 -2.11
C VAL A 187 3.51 -16.92 -1.73
N SER A 188 3.25 -17.07 -0.43
CA SER A 188 2.10 -17.83 0.08
C SER A 188 0.77 -17.24 -0.37
N TYR A 189 0.66 -15.90 -0.41
CA TYR A 189 -0.52 -15.19 -0.88
C TYR A 189 -0.78 -15.39 -2.37
N VAL A 190 0.25 -15.25 -3.20
CA VAL A 190 0.14 -15.50 -4.65
C VAL A 190 -0.20 -16.97 -4.89
N ALA A 191 0.41 -17.90 -4.15
CA ALA A 191 0.11 -19.32 -4.22
C ALA A 191 -1.32 -19.65 -3.80
N ALA A 192 -1.85 -19.00 -2.76
CA ALA A 192 -3.24 -19.18 -2.34
C ALA A 192 -4.23 -18.75 -3.43
N TRP A 193 -3.97 -17.62 -4.11
CA TRP A 193 -4.77 -17.19 -5.26
C TRP A 193 -4.67 -18.16 -6.44
N ALA A 194 -3.45 -18.56 -6.81
CA ALA A 194 -3.23 -19.53 -7.89
C ALA A 194 -3.92 -20.87 -7.58
N LEU A 195 -3.87 -21.32 -6.33
CA LEU A 195 -4.55 -22.53 -5.88
C LEU A 195 -6.07 -22.39 -5.96
N ALA A 196 -6.63 -21.28 -5.48
CA ALA A 196 -8.07 -21.03 -5.55
C ALA A 196 -8.57 -21.03 -7.00
N LEU A 197 -7.83 -20.38 -7.91
CA LEU A 197 -8.15 -20.33 -9.34
C LEU A 197 -8.04 -21.71 -10.00
N THR A 198 -7.00 -22.49 -9.68
CA THR A 198 -6.83 -23.85 -10.25
C THR A 198 -7.88 -24.83 -9.72
N LEU A 199 -8.27 -24.74 -8.44
CA LEU A 199 -9.35 -25.56 -7.85
C LEU A 199 -10.70 -25.26 -8.50
N CYS A 200 -10.99 -23.98 -8.74
CA CYS A 200 -12.21 -23.54 -9.41
C CYS A 200 -12.20 -23.79 -10.92
N TRP A 201 -11.10 -24.24 -11.53
CA TRP A 201 -11.02 -24.44 -12.96
C TRP A 201 -12.11 -25.41 -13.45
N PRO A 202 -12.81 -25.13 -14.56
CA PRO A 202 -13.87 -26.02 -15.04
C PRO A 202 -13.31 -27.32 -15.63
N GLY A 203 -13.85 -28.46 -15.16
CA GLY A 203 -13.57 -29.79 -15.72
C GLY A 203 -14.59 -30.18 -16.81
N LYS A 204 -14.32 -31.28 -17.53
CA LYS A 204 -15.26 -31.80 -18.55
C LYS A 204 -16.61 -32.16 -17.94
N ARG A 205 -16.60 -32.76 -16.74
CA ARG A 205 -17.79 -33.20 -16.00
C ARG A 205 -18.43 -32.05 -15.21
N ASN A 206 -17.62 -31.17 -14.63
CA ASN A 206 -18.06 -30.08 -13.75
C ASN A 206 -17.96 -28.71 -14.41
N ARG A 207 -18.68 -28.51 -15.52
CA ARG A 207 -18.64 -27.23 -16.27
C ARG A 207 -19.18 -26.04 -15.46
N TRP A 208 -20.07 -26.30 -14.51
CA TRP A 208 -20.64 -25.27 -13.63
C TRP A 208 -19.59 -24.61 -12.73
N LEU A 209 -18.43 -25.24 -12.51
CA LEU A 209 -17.29 -24.61 -11.82
C LEU A 209 -16.77 -23.35 -12.52
N ALA A 210 -17.10 -23.15 -13.81
CA ALA A 210 -16.83 -21.90 -14.50
C ALA A 210 -17.44 -20.69 -13.77
N VAL A 211 -18.59 -20.86 -13.11
CA VAL A 211 -19.20 -19.83 -12.26
C VAL A 211 -18.33 -19.55 -11.04
N GLY A 212 -17.85 -20.59 -10.36
CA GLY A 212 -16.94 -20.45 -9.23
C GLY A 212 -15.62 -19.77 -9.61
N LEU A 213 -15.03 -20.14 -10.75
CA LEU A 213 -13.84 -19.48 -11.29
C LEU A 213 -14.12 -18.01 -11.61
N GLY A 214 -15.26 -17.72 -12.25
CA GLY A 214 -15.67 -16.35 -12.58
C GLY A 214 -15.90 -15.49 -11.33
N VAL A 215 -16.52 -16.03 -10.29
CA VAL A 215 -16.68 -15.37 -8.98
C VAL A 215 -15.32 -15.06 -8.36
N THR A 216 -14.43 -16.04 -8.29
CA THR A 216 -13.07 -15.87 -7.73
C THR A 216 -12.26 -14.85 -8.53
N LEU A 217 -12.31 -14.90 -9.86
CA LEU A 217 -11.64 -13.92 -10.73
C LEU A 217 -12.21 -12.51 -10.58
N SER A 218 -13.54 -12.36 -10.58
CA SER A 218 -14.20 -11.06 -10.39
C SER A 218 -13.81 -10.44 -9.05
N PHE A 219 -13.78 -11.23 -7.98
CA PHE A 219 -13.34 -10.77 -6.67
C PHE A 219 -11.83 -10.41 -6.66
N ALA A 220 -10.97 -11.23 -7.25
CA ALA A 220 -9.53 -10.96 -7.35
C ALA A 220 -9.26 -9.66 -8.15
N VAL A 221 -9.89 -9.49 -9.30
CA VAL A 221 -9.77 -8.26 -10.10
C VAL A 221 -10.31 -7.06 -9.32
N SER A 222 -11.39 -7.20 -8.58
CA SER A 222 -11.90 -6.14 -7.70
C SER A 222 -10.88 -5.75 -6.61
N CYS A 223 -10.20 -6.73 -6.01
CA CYS A 223 -9.09 -6.51 -5.06
C CYS A 223 -7.89 -5.76 -5.69
N THR A 224 -7.79 -5.73 -7.01
CA THR A 224 -6.79 -4.92 -7.72
C THR A 224 -7.18 -3.45 -7.74
N PHE A 225 -8.47 -3.09 -7.76
CA PHE A 225 -8.90 -1.69 -7.94
C PHE A 225 -9.35 -0.99 -6.65
N THR A 226 -9.62 -1.75 -5.59
CA THR A 226 -10.17 -1.24 -4.33
C THR A 226 -9.82 -2.18 -3.16
N HIS A 227 -10.13 -1.75 -1.94
CA HIS A 227 -9.85 -2.45 -0.68
C HIS A 227 -10.82 -3.57 -0.31
N VAL A 228 -11.50 -4.16 -1.31
CA VAL A 228 -12.59 -5.13 -1.11
C VAL A 228 -12.20 -6.31 -0.22
N GLY A 229 -10.98 -6.83 -0.33
CA GLY A 229 -10.56 -7.97 0.48
C GLY A 229 -10.36 -7.67 1.97
N ARG A 230 -10.44 -6.41 2.43
CA ARG A 230 -10.45 -6.10 3.86
C ARG A 230 -11.84 -6.29 4.49
N GLU A 231 -12.89 -6.21 3.69
CA GLU A 231 -14.26 -6.42 4.14
C GLU A 231 -14.56 -7.92 4.24
N LYS A 232 -14.62 -8.43 5.47
CA LYS A 232 -14.77 -9.87 5.75
C LYS A 232 -15.97 -10.50 5.04
N TRP A 233 -17.09 -9.78 4.98
CA TRP A 233 -18.34 -10.27 4.39
C TRP A 233 -18.25 -10.50 2.88
N LEU A 234 -17.39 -9.76 2.17
CA LEU A 234 -17.25 -9.89 0.72
C LEU A 234 -16.51 -11.17 0.31
N TRP A 235 -15.85 -11.82 1.27
CA TRP A 235 -15.26 -13.13 1.07
C TRP A 235 -16.29 -14.27 1.01
N ALA A 236 -17.54 -14.05 1.42
CA ALA A 236 -18.56 -15.10 1.45
C ALA A 236 -18.77 -15.75 0.06
N GLY A 237 -18.84 -14.92 -1.00
CA GLY A 237 -18.97 -15.39 -2.39
C GLY A 237 -17.81 -16.30 -2.84
N PRO A 238 -16.56 -15.80 -2.90
CA PRO A 238 -15.41 -16.61 -3.32
C PRO A 238 -15.14 -17.80 -2.38
N ALA A 239 -15.38 -17.67 -1.08
CA ALA A 239 -15.25 -18.79 -0.13
C ALA A 239 -16.26 -19.90 -0.43
N ALA A 240 -17.54 -19.56 -0.62
CA ALA A 240 -18.57 -20.53 -1.00
C ALA A 240 -18.24 -21.19 -2.34
N ALA A 241 -17.81 -20.42 -3.34
CA ALA A 241 -17.37 -20.94 -4.63
C ALA A 241 -16.21 -21.95 -4.49
N LEU A 242 -15.22 -21.63 -3.66
CA LEU A 242 -14.07 -22.50 -3.43
C LEU A 242 -14.46 -23.78 -2.68
N LEU A 243 -15.29 -23.68 -1.64
CA LEU A 243 -15.78 -24.85 -0.90
C LEU A 243 -16.58 -25.79 -1.79
N LEU A 244 -17.47 -25.24 -2.63
CA LEU A 244 -18.21 -26.02 -3.63
C LEU A 244 -17.28 -26.66 -4.66
N ALA A 245 -16.25 -25.96 -5.11
CA ALA A 245 -15.26 -26.50 -6.03
C ALA A 245 -14.51 -27.68 -5.40
N VAL A 246 -13.99 -27.53 -4.18
CA VAL A 246 -13.30 -28.59 -3.44
C VAL A 246 -14.22 -29.80 -3.24
N GLY A 247 -15.45 -29.58 -2.76
CA GLY A 247 -16.44 -30.66 -2.57
C GLY A 247 -16.74 -31.41 -3.86
N ALA A 248 -16.94 -30.68 -4.97
CA ALA A 248 -17.17 -31.27 -6.29
C ALA A 248 -15.98 -32.09 -6.79
N ARG A 249 -14.75 -31.61 -6.58
CA ARG A 249 -13.52 -32.34 -6.96
C ARG A 249 -13.35 -33.62 -6.16
N LEU A 250 -13.59 -33.57 -4.85
CA LEU A 250 -13.51 -34.73 -3.97
C LEU A 250 -14.56 -35.78 -4.34
N TRP A 251 -15.80 -35.34 -4.59
CA TRP A 251 -16.91 -36.23 -4.96
C TRP A 251 -16.67 -36.92 -6.31
N THR A 252 -16.32 -36.15 -7.34
CA THR A 252 -16.21 -36.68 -8.71
C THR A 252 -14.89 -37.38 -8.99
N ARG A 253 -13.89 -37.26 -8.09
CA ARG A 253 -12.51 -37.72 -8.26
C ARG A 253 -11.88 -37.27 -9.60
N ASP A 254 -12.40 -36.20 -10.18
CA ASP A 254 -11.99 -35.63 -11.48
C ASP A 254 -10.79 -34.68 -11.32
N PHE A 255 -9.84 -35.01 -10.45
CA PHE A 255 -8.77 -34.10 -10.07
C PHE A 255 -7.43 -34.80 -9.90
N SER A 256 -6.42 -34.32 -10.63
CA SER A 256 -5.04 -34.77 -10.49
C SER A 256 -4.29 -33.79 -9.60
N TRP A 257 -4.12 -34.15 -8.32
CA TRP A 257 -3.45 -33.29 -7.33
C TRP A 257 -2.04 -32.87 -7.76
N ARG A 258 -1.30 -33.79 -8.42
CA ARG A 258 0.03 -33.50 -8.98
C ARG A 258 0.01 -32.38 -10.02
N ARG A 259 -0.94 -32.41 -10.97
CA ARG A 259 -1.07 -31.37 -12.00
C ARG A 259 -1.48 -30.03 -11.39
N THR A 260 -2.35 -30.04 -10.39
CA THR A 260 -2.79 -28.82 -9.73
C THR A 260 -1.69 -28.17 -8.93
N ILE A 261 -0.93 -28.95 -8.14
CA ILE A 261 0.25 -28.44 -7.44
C ILE A 261 1.23 -27.85 -8.46
N ALA A 262 1.56 -28.57 -9.52
CA ALA A 262 2.48 -28.10 -10.54
C ALA A 262 2.01 -26.79 -11.20
N ALA A 263 0.72 -26.71 -11.57
CA ALA A 263 0.13 -25.49 -12.15
C ALA A 263 0.14 -24.32 -11.16
N THR A 264 -0.18 -24.59 -9.89
CA THR A 264 -0.17 -23.58 -8.82
C THR A 264 1.24 -23.04 -8.61
N LEU A 265 2.22 -23.92 -8.44
CA LEU A 265 3.62 -23.53 -8.23
C LEU A 265 4.17 -22.79 -9.46
N GLY A 266 3.90 -23.28 -10.67
CA GLY A 266 4.33 -22.65 -11.91
C GLY A 266 3.74 -21.24 -12.09
N ALA A 267 2.42 -21.09 -11.90
CA ALA A 267 1.76 -19.78 -11.98
C ALA A 267 2.27 -18.82 -10.90
N SER A 268 2.48 -19.32 -9.68
CA SER A 268 2.97 -18.49 -8.57
C SER A 268 4.39 -18.02 -8.81
N ALA A 269 5.28 -18.92 -9.25
CA ALA A 269 6.65 -18.59 -9.60
C ALA A 269 6.70 -17.55 -10.73
N ALA A 270 5.86 -17.70 -11.76
CA ALA A 270 5.77 -16.73 -12.85
C ALA A 270 5.33 -15.33 -12.36
N VAL A 271 4.29 -15.25 -11.54
CA VAL A 271 3.82 -13.96 -10.99
C VAL A 271 4.88 -13.33 -10.08
N VAL A 272 5.51 -14.11 -9.20
CA VAL A 272 6.58 -13.60 -8.33
C VAL A 272 7.78 -13.12 -9.17
N ALA A 273 8.19 -13.88 -10.19
CA ALA A 273 9.25 -13.47 -11.10
C ALA A 273 8.92 -12.17 -11.82
N LEU A 274 7.68 -12.01 -12.33
CA LEU A 274 7.23 -10.77 -12.95
C LEU A 274 7.27 -9.58 -11.99
N LEU A 275 6.85 -9.76 -10.73
CA LEU A 275 6.93 -8.72 -9.71
C LEU A 275 8.38 -8.32 -9.42
N VAL A 276 9.30 -9.29 -9.34
CA VAL A 276 10.73 -9.03 -9.14
C VAL A 276 11.32 -8.30 -10.34
N ILE A 277 11.06 -8.77 -11.56
CA ILE A 277 11.53 -8.13 -12.80
C ILE A 277 11.01 -6.69 -12.87
N TRP A 278 9.72 -6.47 -12.62
CA TRP A 278 9.14 -5.12 -12.59
C TRP A 278 9.86 -4.24 -11.56
N ALA A 279 10.08 -4.74 -10.34
CA ALA A 279 10.79 -3.99 -9.31
C ALA A 279 12.21 -3.57 -9.69
N GLN A 280 12.91 -4.36 -10.53
CA GLN A 280 14.23 -4.00 -11.07
C GLN A 280 14.16 -2.96 -12.18
N VAL A 281 13.11 -3.02 -13.02
CA VAL A 281 12.89 -2.04 -14.10
C VAL A 281 12.57 -0.66 -13.54
N VAL A 282 11.87 -0.60 -12.40
CA VAL A 282 11.55 0.65 -11.72
C VAL A 282 12.72 1.05 -10.82
N GLN A 283 13.62 1.88 -11.34
CA GLN A 283 14.72 2.43 -10.53
C GLN A 283 14.31 3.77 -9.91
N PRO A 284 14.18 3.85 -8.57
CA PRO A 284 14.01 5.13 -7.89
C PRO A 284 15.30 5.96 -8.00
N ALA A 285 15.16 7.29 -7.89
CA ALA A 285 16.31 8.21 -7.89
C ALA A 285 17.28 7.92 -6.72
N HIS A 286 16.76 7.41 -5.61
CA HIS A 286 17.49 7.11 -4.39
C HIS A 286 17.37 5.62 -4.05
N ARG A 287 18.45 5.00 -3.57
CA ARG A 287 18.39 3.62 -3.06
C ARG A 287 17.67 3.65 -1.73
N ILE A 288 16.58 2.90 -1.63
CA ILE A 288 15.78 2.75 -0.40
C ILE A 288 15.86 1.29 0.00
N HIS A 289 16.12 1.01 1.27
CA HIS A 289 16.13 -0.36 1.77
C HIS A 289 15.63 -0.43 3.21
N LEU A 290 14.69 -1.32 3.50
CA LEU A 290 14.24 -1.61 4.86
C LEU A 290 14.90 -2.92 5.33
N ARG A 291 15.64 -2.85 6.43
CA ARG A 291 16.20 -4.02 7.13
C ARG A 291 16.02 -3.86 8.63
N ARG A 292 15.50 -4.90 9.28
CA ARG A 292 15.35 -4.97 10.74
C ARG A 292 14.66 -3.72 11.30
N GLY A 293 13.64 -3.23 10.59
CA GLY A 293 12.91 -2.03 10.98
C GLY A 293 13.66 -0.70 10.85
N VAL A 294 14.80 -0.65 10.15
CA VAL A 294 15.53 0.57 9.79
C VAL A 294 15.43 0.79 8.28
N VAL A 295 14.98 1.98 7.87
CA VAL A 295 14.97 2.41 6.48
C VAL A 295 16.26 3.14 6.16
N GLU A 296 17.06 2.56 5.29
CA GLU A 296 18.27 3.15 4.73
C GLU A 296 17.92 3.84 3.42
N VAL A 297 18.26 5.12 3.30
CA VAL A 297 18.09 5.89 2.06
C VAL A 297 19.37 6.61 1.72
N GLY A 298 19.88 6.45 0.50
CA GLY A 298 21.09 7.13 0.08
C GLY A 298 21.25 7.21 -1.44
N THR A 299 22.28 7.93 -1.85
CA THR A 299 22.71 8.00 -3.25
C THR A 299 23.20 6.64 -3.74
N ALA A 300 23.00 6.32 -5.02
CA ALA A 300 23.34 5.00 -5.56
C ALA A 300 24.85 4.67 -5.60
N ALA A 301 25.74 5.64 -5.36
CA ALA A 301 27.18 5.43 -5.36
C ALA A 301 27.65 4.63 -4.11
N PRO A 302 28.46 3.57 -4.27
CA PRO A 302 29.06 2.86 -3.14
C PRO A 302 30.01 3.78 -2.35
N GLY A 303 29.91 3.76 -1.02
CA GLY A 303 30.79 4.52 -0.12
C GLY A 303 30.21 5.86 0.31
N ALA A 304 29.16 5.84 1.15
CA ALA A 304 28.66 7.05 1.78
C ALA A 304 29.75 7.67 2.67
N THR A 305 30.14 8.90 2.37
CA THR A 305 31.06 9.71 3.18
C THR A 305 30.45 10.16 4.49
N ARG A 306 29.11 10.20 4.58
CA ARG A 306 28.41 10.60 5.80
C ARG A 306 27.10 9.82 6.02
N ALA A 307 26.97 9.18 7.17
CA ALA A 307 25.80 8.42 7.59
C ALA A 307 25.04 9.11 8.73
N ILE A 308 23.73 9.32 8.55
CA ILE A 308 22.89 10.06 9.49
C ILE A 308 21.77 9.17 10.01
N GLY A 309 21.71 8.94 11.32
CA GLY A 309 20.58 8.28 11.97
C GLY A 309 19.45 9.23 12.29
N LEU A 310 18.20 8.84 12.04
CA LEU A 310 17.02 9.54 12.55
C LEU A 310 16.24 8.61 13.48
N LEU A 311 16.25 8.93 14.76
CA LEU A 311 15.62 8.14 15.82
C LEU A 311 14.17 8.55 15.99
N GLN A 312 13.25 7.57 15.99
CA GLN A 312 11.80 7.71 16.17
C GLN A 312 11.23 9.05 15.67
N PRO A 313 11.15 9.29 14.34
CA PRO A 313 10.81 10.61 13.80
C PRO A 313 9.47 11.13 14.33
N ASP A 314 9.50 12.20 15.14
CA ASP A 314 8.28 12.88 15.61
C ASP A 314 7.73 13.78 14.49
N HIS A 315 6.61 13.37 13.90
CA HIS A 315 5.98 14.07 12.77
C HIS A 315 5.56 15.52 13.10
N ARG A 316 5.41 15.88 14.37
CA ARG A 316 5.13 17.27 14.79
C ARG A 316 6.36 18.15 14.69
N VAL A 317 7.55 17.57 14.82
CA VAL A 317 8.83 18.29 14.78
C VAL A 317 9.44 18.26 13.38
N VAL A 318 9.65 17.06 12.81
CA VAL A 318 10.29 16.90 11.49
C VAL A 318 9.30 16.97 10.32
N GLY A 319 8.00 17.05 10.62
CA GLY A 319 6.91 17.13 9.65
C GLY A 319 6.38 15.77 9.19
N GLN A 320 5.15 15.78 8.66
CA GLN A 320 4.49 14.57 8.14
C GLN A 320 5.16 13.99 6.88
N PHE A 321 6.03 14.74 6.22
CA PHE A 321 6.71 14.37 4.96
C PHE A 321 8.23 14.34 5.12
N TYR A 322 8.74 13.96 6.28
CA TYR A 322 10.18 13.94 6.57
C TYR A 322 10.98 13.11 5.55
N GLY A 323 10.43 12.01 5.02
CA GLY A 323 11.09 11.19 4.00
C GLY A 323 11.22 11.90 2.65
N GLN A 324 10.26 12.76 2.30
CA GLN A 324 10.39 13.63 1.13
C GLN A 324 11.51 14.65 1.36
N ARG A 325 11.59 15.26 2.55
CA ARG A 325 12.66 16.21 2.91
C ARG A 325 14.05 15.57 2.89
N ILE A 326 14.17 14.33 3.37
CA ILE A 326 15.39 13.55 3.27
C ILE A 326 15.79 13.37 1.80
N ARG A 327 14.87 12.93 0.94
CA ARG A 327 15.14 12.74 -0.49
C ARG A 327 15.46 14.04 -1.22
N GLU A 328 14.81 15.16 -0.88
CA GLU A 328 15.16 16.49 -1.39
C GLU A 328 16.60 16.85 -1.02
N THR A 329 16.98 16.65 0.24
CA THR A 329 18.33 16.93 0.74
C THR A 329 19.38 16.08 0.02
N LEU A 330 19.09 14.79 -0.20
CA LEU A 330 19.94 13.88 -0.97
C LEU A 330 20.09 14.31 -2.44
N SER A 331 19.05 14.90 -3.03
CA SER A 331 19.11 15.41 -4.41
C SER A 331 19.89 16.71 -4.54
N THR A 332 20.00 17.52 -3.48
CA THR A 332 20.74 18.80 -3.48
C THR A 332 22.19 18.68 -2.99
N ALA A 333 22.57 17.55 -2.39
CA ALA A 333 23.91 17.33 -1.84
C ALA A 333 24.92 17.00 -2.95
N GLU A 334 25.26 17.98 -3.79
CA GLU A 334 26.28 17.83 -4.82
C GLU A 334 27.65 17.51 -4.20
N GLY A 335 28.33 16.46 -4.70
CA GLY A 335 29.68 16.09 -4.29
C GLY A 335 29.84 15.37 -2.94
N THR A 336 28.77 15.21 -2.15
CA THR A 336 28.82 14.47 -0.87
C THR A 336 27.92 13.24 -0.93
N THR A 337 28.47 12.04 -0.75
CA THR A 337 27.66 10.82 -0.62
C THR A 337 27.08 10.75 0.78
N LEU A 338 25.76 10.99 0.88
CA LEU A 338 25.00 11.04 2.12
C LEU A 338 24.05 9.84 2.21
N SER A 339 23.95 9.23 3.38
CA SER A 339 22.94 8.22 3.69
C SER A 339 22.18 8.56 4.97
N PHE A 340 20.89 8.21 4.99
CA PHE A 340 20.02 8.31 6.15
C PHE A 340 19.60 6.91 6.60
N HIS A 341 19.68 6.65 7.90
CA HIS A 341 19.21 5.45 8.57
C HIS A 341 18.07 5.86 9.49
N VAL A 342 16.83 5.67 9.03
CA VAL A 342 15.63 6.09 9.76
C VAL A 342 15.05 4.92 10.52
N GLN A 343 14.89 5.07 11.82
CA GLN A 343 14.23 4.07 12.65
C GLN A 343 12.73 4.03 12.28
N TRP A 344 12.31 2.98 11.61
CA TRP A 344 10.95 2.83 11.10
C TRP A 344 10.03 2.19 12.14
N THR A 345 10.49 1.14 12.83
CA THR A 345 9.76 0.50 13.93
C THR A 345 10.36 0.88 15.28
N ALA A 346 9.54 0.95 16.33
CA ALA A 346 9.99 1.43 17.64
C ALA A 346 11.06 0.52 18.29
N ASP A 347 11.05 -0.75 17.93
CA ASP A 347 11.97 -1.81 18.37
C ASP A 347 13.26 -1.90 17.52
N ALA A 348 13.32 -1.21 16.38
CA ALA A 348 14.49 -1.23 15.52
C ALA A 348 15.69 -0.56 16.19
N VAL A 349 16.86 -1.15 16.03
CA VAL A 349 18.13 -0.60 16.53
C VAL A 349 18.90 -0.03 15.35
N LEU A 350 19.26 1.25 15.42
CA LEU A 350 20.12 1.87 14.43
C LEU A 350 21.53 1.26 14.48
N ASN A 351 22.17 1.11 13.32
CA ASN A 351 23.53 0.61 13.23
C ASN A 351 24.51 1.53 13.99
N SER A 352 25.61 0.96 14.50
CA SER A 352 26.72 1.74 15.04
C SER A 352 27.53 2.42 13.91
N GLY A 353 28.33 3.43 14.28
CA GLY A 353 29.22 4.11 13.33
C GLY A 353 28.54 5.20 12.49
N LEU A 354 27.43 5.75 12.97
CA LEU A 354 26.76 6.89 12.34
C LEU A 354 27.54 8.19 12.64
N ASP A 355 27.70 9.08 11.66
CA ASP A 355 28.33 10.38 11.90
C ASP A 355 27.46 11.29 12.75
N THR A 356 26.15 11.25 12.53
CA THR A 356 25.21 12.09 13.26
C THR A 356 23.95 11.31 13.57
N VAL A 357 23.50 11.33 14.83
CA VAL A 357 22.19 10.78 15.22
C VAL A 357 21.26 11.92 15.59
N VAL A 358 20.10 11.98 14.94
CA VAL A 358 19.07 13.00 15.14
C VAL A 358 18.01 12.46 16.08
N VAL A 359 17.73 13.20 17.15
CA VAL A 359 16.65 12.93 18.11
C VAL A 359 15.69 14.13 18.08
N ALA A 360 14.43 13.90 17.73
CA ALA A 360 13.44 14.96 17.55
C ALA A 360 12.20 14.73 18.42
N GLY A 361 11.71 15.79 19.07
CA GLY A 361 10.46 15.74 19.84
C GLY A 361 10.43 14.62 20.88
N ASP A 362 9.36 13.82 20.85
CA ASP A 362 9.12 12.74 21.82
C ASP A 362 10.08 11.55 21.75
N ALA A 363 10.94 11.49 20.74
CA ALA A 363 11.99 10.47 20.67
C ALA A 363 12.83 10.46 21.97
N ALA A 364 13.09 11.62 22.58
CA ALA A 364 13.89 11.75 23.81
C ALA A 364 13.26 11.06 25.04
N ARG A 365 11.92 10.91 25.08
CA ARG A 365 11.19 10.22 26.16
C ARG A 365 11.28 8.70 26.03
N GLY A 366 11.38 8.21 24.79
CA GLY A 366 11.30 6.79 24.45
C GLY A 366 12.64 6.06 24.41
N ILE A 367 13.76 6.73 24.69
CA ILE A 367 15.09 6.14 24.60
C ILE A 367 15.29 5.14 25.75
N ALA A 368 15.24 3.86 25.41
CA ALA A 368 15.65 2.74 26.26
C ALA A 368 17.09 2.28 25.94
N ASN A 369 17.67 1.46 26.82
CA ASN A 369 19.06 0.98 26.76
C ASN A 369 19.60 0.51 25.39
N PRO A 370 18.86 -0.20 24.49
CA PRO A 370 19.44 -0.61 23.21
C PRO A 370 19.75 0.57 22.27
N LEU A 371 19.03 1.69 22.38
CA LEU A 371 19.23 2.89 21.56
C LEU A 371 20.44 3.74 22.00
N GLY A 372 20.91 3.55 23.25
CA GLY A 372 22.10 4.23 23.76
C GLY A 372 23.37 3.87 22.99
N SER A 373 23.46 2.67 22.41
CA SER A 373 24.64 2.22 21.67
C SER A 373 24.88 3.04 20.37
N ALA A 374 23.82 3.33 19.62
CA ALA A 374 23.88 4.15 18.42
C ALA A 374 24.25 5.61 18.76
N LEU A 375 23.72 6.14 19.86
CA LEU A 375 23.99 7.50 20.33
C LEU A 375 25.45 7.66 20.81
N SER A 376 25.94 6.71 21.61
CA SER A 376 27.31 6.74 22.15
C SER A 376 28.38 6.48 21.09
N SER A 377 28.06 5.70 20.05
CA SER A 377 29.00 5.42 18.95
C SER A 377 28.97 6.46 17.84
N ALA A 378 28.05 7.43 17.90
CA ALA A 378 27.98 8.47 16.89
C ALA A 378 29.16 9.46 17.00
N ARG A 379 29.44 10.24 15.95
CA ARG A 379 30.38 11.38 16.09
C ARG A 379 29.72 12.60 16.71
N ALA A 380 28.42 12.78 16.43
CA ALA A 380 27.61 13.85 16.99
C ALA A 380 26.15 13.42 17.17
N VAL A 381 25.46 14.10 18.08
CA VAL A 381 24.02 13.96 18.33
C VAL A 381 23.36 15.32 18.09
N LEU A 382 22.36 15.35 17.21
CA LEU A 382 21.56 16.54 16.91
C LEU A 382 20.19 16.40 17.59
N LEU A 383 19.91 17.27 18.57
CA LEU A 383 18.64 17.34 19.26
C LEU A 383 17.78 18.42 18.61
N ILE A 384 16.59 18.09 18.13
CA ILE A 384 15.67 19.06 17.47
C ILE A 384 14.38 19.17 18.27
N ASN A 385 14.15 20.33 18.89
CA ASN A 385 13.00 20.54 19.79
C ASN A 385 12.72 19.31 20.70
N PRO A 386 13.73 18.74 21.37
CA PRO A 386 13.57 17.49 22.11
C PRO A 386 12.58 17.67 23.27
N SER A 387 11.62 16.77 23.46
CA SER A 387 10.79 16.84 24.66
C SER A 387 11.59 16.39 25.90
N GLU A 388 10.95 16.41 27.07
CA GLU A 388 11.58 16.02 28.33
C GLU A 388 12.28 14.66 28.23
N PRO A 389 13.59 14.55 28.53
CA PRO A 389 14.32 13.31 28.38
C PRO A 389 13.85 12.27 29.41
N SER A 390 13.91 10.98 29.06
CA SER A 390 13.81 9.92 30.06
C SER A 390 14.96 10.03 31.07
N PRO A 391 14.81 9.53 32.32
CA PRO A 391 15.90 9.51 33.29
C PRO A 391 17.16 8.83 32.73
N GLN A 392 16.99 7.73 32.01
CA GLN A 392 18.09 6.99 31.37
C GLN A 392 18.78 7.82 30.29
N PHE A 393 18.02 8.60 29.51
CA PHE A 393 18.61 9.45 28.50
C PHE A 393 19.33 10.66 29.12
N ALA A 394 18.76 11.25 30.18
CA ALA A 394 19.40 12.33 30.92
C ALA A 394 20.75 11.90 31.52
N GLU A 395 20.85 10.68 32.06
CA GLU A 395 22.12 10.09 32.52
C GLU A 395 23.13 9.81 31.41
N LEU A 396 22.64 9.61 30.18
CA LEU A 396 23.48 9.36 29.00
C LEU A 396 24.05 10.64 28.42
N VAL A 397 23.32 11.76 28.50
CA VAL A 397 23.69 13.05 27.85
C VAL A 397 25.14 13.48 28.15
N PRO A 398 25.64 13.47 29.40
CA PRO A 398 27.03 13.86 29.70
C PRO A 398 28.08 12.94 29.06
N LYS A 399 27.69 11.72 28.67
CA LYS A 399 28.57 10.71 28.05
C LYS A 399 28.49 10.74 26.53
N LEU A 400 27.57 11.51 25.95
CA LEU A 400 27.45 11.65 24.51
C LEU A 400 28.67 12.39 23.95
N PRO A 401 29.01 12.19 22.67
CA PRO A 401 30.16 12.80 22.03
C PRO A 401 29.96 14.32 21.87
N ARG A 402 29.71 14.81 20.66
CA ARG A 402 29.29 16.20 20.43
C ARG A 402 27.78 16.29 20.46
N VAL A 403 27.22 17.25 21.18
CA VAL A 403 25.76 17.44 21.24
C VAL A 403 25.42 18.80 20.66
N HIS A 404 24.53 18.82 19.68
CA HIS A 404 24.06 20.05 19.05
C HIS A 404 22.56 20.13 19.26
N GLN A 405 22.11 21.08 20.08
CA GLN A 405 20.70 21.34 20.28
C GLN A 405 20.25 22.44 19.34
N VAL A 406 19.22 22.17 18.56
CA VAL A 406 18.53 23.15 17.73
C VAL A 406 17.10 23.24 18.21
N HIS A 407 16.65 24.46 18.52
CA HIS A 407 15.29 24.66 18.93
C HIS A 407 14.62 25.88 18.30
N GLY A 408 13.31 25.80 18.12
CA GLY A 408 12.51 26.93 17.64
C GLY A 408 12.53 28.09 18.64
N GLN A 409 12.44 29.31 18.11
CA GLN A 409 12.31 30.51 18.95
C GLN A 409 11.06 30.45 19.85
N MET A 410 9.97 29.89 19.33
CA MET A 410 8.70 29.71 20.05
C MET A 410 8.59 28.35 20.73
N TRP A 411 9.66 27.54 20.71
CA TRP A 411 9.71 26.31 21.50
C TRP A 411 10.00 26.67 22.96
N GLY A 412 9.00 26.46 23.83
CA GLY A 412 9.04 26.80 25.25
C GLY A 412 8.50 25.69 26.13
N GLY A 413 8.37 25.97 27.43
CA GLY A 413 7.91 25.02 28.44
C GLY A 413 9.05 24.39 29.24
N THR A 414 8.69 23.46 30.14
CA THR A 414 9.62 22.82 31.09
C THR A 414 10.77 22.09 30.39
N SER A 415 10.52 21.45 29.25
CA SER A 415 11.54 20.73 28.49
C SER A 415 12.72 21.62 28.09
N ARG A 416 12.48 22.90 27.76
CA ARG A 416 13.54 23.83 27.39
C ARG A 416 14.52 24.04 28.54
N TYR A 417 14.02 24.37 29.72
CA TYR A 417 14.85 24.60 30.91
C TYR A 417 15.61 23.36 31.34
N LEU A 418 14.99 22.17 31.24
CA LEU A 418 15.64 20.90 31.54
C LEU A 418 16.82 20.64 30.59
N TRP A 419 16.64 20.86 29.29
CA TRP A 419 17.71 20.69 28.32
C TRP A 419 18.82 21.75 28.46
N GLU A 420 18.47 23.00 28.74
CA GLU A 420 19.47 24.05 29.04
C GLU A 420 20.32 23.66 30.26
N ALA A 421 19.71 23.13 31.32
CA ALA A 421 20.44 22.66 32.50
C ALA A 421 21.31 21.42 32.22
N LEU A 422 20.80 20.44 31.47
CA LEU A 422 21.55 19.23 31.11
C LEU A 422 22.73 19.51 30.18
N LEU A 423 22.60 20.49 29.28
CA LEU A 423 23.66 20.83 28.32
C LEU A 423 24.67 21.82 28.89
N ALA A 424 24.32 22.60 29.92
CA ALA A 424 25.25 23.50 30.60
C ALA A 424 26.44 22.75 31.24
N SER A 425 26.26 21.49 31.62
CA SER A 425 27.33 20.62 32.16
C SER A 425 28.09 19.84 31.09
N HIS A 426 27.69 19.92 29.81
CA HIS A 426 28.30 19.16 28.73
C HIS A 426 29.26 20.03 27.91
N GLU A 427 30.58 19.89 28.13
CA GLU A 427 31.62 20.74 27.51
C GLU A 427 31.58 20.82 25.98
N ARG A 428 31.02 19.80 25.33
CA ARG A 428 30.93 19.68 23.86
C ARG A 428 29.51 19.93 23.34
N ALA A 429 28.66 20.55 24.14
CA ALA A 429 27.33 20.96 23.72
C ALA A 429 27.36 22.33 23.03
N THR A 430 26.58 22.49 21.96
CA THR A 430 26.21 23.80 21.45
C THR A 430 24.70 23.89 21.28
N THR A 431 24.16 25.09 21.45
CA THR A 431 22.72 25.36 21.29
C THR A 431 22.52 26.44 20.24
N ALA A 432 21.55 26.24 19.34
CA ALA A 432 21.16 27.20 18.32
C ALA A 432 19.64 27.39 18.32
N GLN A 433 19.21 28.64 18.22
CA GLN A 433 17.80 29.02 18.14
C GLN A 433 17.42 29.32 16.69
N LEU A 434 16.35 28.69 16.19
CA LEU A 434 15.80 28.93 14.86
C LEU A 434 14.72 30.02 14.91
N PRO A 435 14.92 31.15 14.21
CA PRO A 435 13.93 32.22 14.19
C PRO A 435 12.63 31.73 13.54
N MET A 436 11.50 32.29 14.00
CA MET A 436 10.16 32.02 13.44
C MET A 436 9.74 30.54 13.42
N SER A 437 10.42 29.67 14.17
CA SER A 437 10.09 28.24 14.29
C SER A 437 9.46 27.96 15.66
N SER A 438 8.41 27.15 15.67
CA SER A 438 7.77 26.65 16.90
C SER A 438 8.20 25.20 17.13
N LEU A 439 7.26 24.28 17.39
CA LEU A 439 7.54 22.85 17.51
C LEU A 439 7.96 22.24 16.16
N PHE A 440 7.36 22.67 15.05
CA PHE A 440 7.67 22.19 13.71
C PHE A 440 8.89 22.92 13.13
N VAL A 441 9.85 22.16 12.60
CA VAL A 441 11.08 22.65 11.98
C VAL A 441 11.11 22.25 10.50
N PRO A 442 10.64 23.12 9.57
CA PRO A 442 10.41 22.73 8.17
C PRO A 442 11.67 22.38 7.39
N LYS A 443 12.81 22.97 7.75
CA LYS A 443 14.12 22.75 7.11
C LYS A 443 15.11 22.08 8.06
N TRP A 444 14.65 21.15 8.89
CA TRP A 444 15.50 20.51 9.90
C TRP A 444 16.75 19.83 9.31
N THR A 445 16.73 19.39 8.04
CA THR A 445 17.89 18.81 7.37
C THR A 445 19.01 19.81 7.13
N SER A 446 18.75 21.13 7.05
CA SER A 446 19.81 22.13 6.95
C SER A 446 20.62 22.26 8.24
N CYS A 447 20.07 21.77 9.37
CA CYS A 447 20.76 21.74 10.66
C CYS A 447 21.78 20.59 10.77
N LEU A 448 21.84 19.71 9.76
CA LEU A 448 22.82 18.61 9.71
C LEU A 448 24.22 19.10 9.37
N VAL A 449 24.38 20.32 8.83
CA VAL A 449 25.69 20.97 8.70
C VAL A 449 26.11 21.43 10.08
N ILE A 450 26.71 20.52 10.84
CA ILE A 450 27.30 20.82 12.12
C ILE A 450 28.56 21.63 11.84
N PRO A 451 28.69 22.86 12.34
CA PRO A 451 29.93 23.61 12.21
C PRO A 451 31.08 22.78 12.80
N GLU A 452 32.19 22.66 12.09
CA GLU A 452 33.43 22.21 12.71
C GLU A 452 33.74 23.21 13.84
N ILE A 453 33.86 22.71 15.07
CA ILE A 453 34.35 23.56 16.17
C ILE A 453 35.80 23.87 15.80
N PRO A 454 36.16 25.14 15.55
CA PRO A 454 37.52 25.48 15.20
C PRO A 454 38.45 25.11 16.37
N GLY A 455 39.38 24.18 16.14
CA GLY A 455 40.60 23.98 16.92
C GLY A 455 40.46 23.68 18.42
N LYS A 456 40.48 22.39 18.77
CA LYS A 456 41.38 21.89 19.83
C LYS A 456 42.14 20.71 19.25
N SER A 457 43.15 21.02 18.44
CA SER A 457 44.23 20.10 18.04
C SER A 457 45.12 19.81 19.23
#